data_AF-A0A356MSU3-F1
#
_entry.id   AF-A0A356MSU3-F1
#
_cell.length_a   1.000
_cell.length_b   1.000
_cell.length_c   1.000
_cell.angle_alpha   90.00
_cell.angle_beta   90.00
_cell.angle_gamma   90.00
#
_symmetry.space_group_name_H-M   'P 1'
#
loop_
_entity.id
_entity.type
_entity.pdbx_description
1 polymer ?
#
loop_
_entity_poly.entity_id
_entity_poly.type
_entity_poly.pdbx_seq_one_letter_code
_entity_poly.pdbx_strand_id
1 'polypeptide(L)'
;PASEVFTSLDKGVIDAADYTVFSANQAAGMNNIARHPIYPGFHSMPLIEVSINKSMWDSMPADLQNLLEMSVNHMALDMTSQLFMKDLEAVATARAEGIEIHDWSQVERAKFRAIAKEQWVEIASQSANAKKVFDSLNAYLTSQGLLK
;
A
#
# COMPACT_ATOMS: atom_id res chain seq x y z
N PRO A 1 -7.92 -18.00 -0.63
CA PRO A 1 -6.44 -17.89 -0.50
C PRO A 1 -5.84 -17.17 -1.71
N ALA A 2 -4.62 -16.61 -1.62
CA ALA A 2 -3.98 -15.94 -2.76
C ALA A 2 -3.92 -16.84 -4.02
N SER A 3 -3.65 -18.13 -3.83
CA SER A 3 -3.62 -19.15 -4.90
C SER A 3 -4.94 -19.39 -5.62
N GLU A 4 -6.07 -18.93 -5.08
CA GLU A 4 -7.41 -19.12 -5.65
C GLU A 4 -7.95 -17.87 -6.35
N VAL A 5 -7.28 -16.72 -6.22
CA VAL A 5 -7.78 -15.44 -6.73
C VAL A 5 -7.91 -15.47 -8.25
N PHE A 6 -6.88 -15.96 -8.96
CA PHE A 6 -6.90 -16.01 -10.43
C PHE A 6 -8.06 -16.86 -10.94
N THR A 7 -8.20 -18.09 -10.43
CA THR A 7 -9.25 -19.00 -10.89
C THR A 7 -10.64 -18.55 -10.47
N SER A 8 -10.76 -17.80 -9.37
CA SER A 8 -12.02 -17.19 -8.94
C SER A 8 -12.44 -16.03 -9.85
N LEU A 9 -11.50 -15.19 -10.31
CA LEU A 9 -11.75 -14.17 -11.32
C LEU A 9 -12.13 -14.81 -12.67
N ASP A 10 -11.33 -15.76 -13.14
CA ASP A 10 -11.52 -16.43 -14.43
C ASP A 10 -12.87 -17.16 -14.53
N LYS A 11 -13.32 -17.75 -13.41
CA LYS A 11 -14.62 -18.44 -13.33
C LYS A 11 -15.79 -17.53 -12.95
N GLY A 12 -15.57 -16.23 -12.74
CA GLY A 12 -16.61 -15.28 -12.33
C GLY A 12 -17.19 -15.54 -10.94
N VAL A 13 -16.42 -16.14 -10.03
CA VAL A 13 -16.79 -16.27 -8.61
C VAL A 13 -16.65 -14.92 -7.89
N ILE A 14 -15.69 -14.11 -8.32
CA ILE A 14 -15.47 -12.73 -7.86
C ILE A 14 -15.27 -11.81 -9.06
N ASP A 15 -15.68 -10.55 -8.94
CA ASP A 15 -15.57 -9.56 -10.01
C ASP A 15 -14.29 -8.71 -9.91
N ALA A 16 -13.71 -8.62 -8.71
CA ALA A 16 -12.52 -7.85 -8.41
C ALA A 16 -11.76 -8.50 -7.25
N ALA A 17 -10.47 -8.20 -7.13
CA ALA A 17 -9.62 -8.73 -6.09
C ALA A 17 -8.63 -7.70 -5.55
N ASP A 18 -8.41 -7.74 -4.24
CA ASP A 18 -7.13 -7.34 -3.65
C ASP A 18 -6.11 -8.46 -3.90
N TYR A 19 -4.88 -8.11 -4.27
CA TYR A 19 -3.82 -9.09 -4.50
C TYR A 19 -2.44 -8.55 -4.07
N THR A 20 -1.76 -7.77 -4.91
CA THR A 20 -0.45 -7.17 -4.59
C THR A 20 -0.19 -5.93 -5.47
N VAL A 21 1.07 -5.50 -5.58
CA VAL A 21 1.55 -4.42 -6.46
C VAL A 21 1.29 -4.72 -7.93
N PHE A 22 1.25 -3.68 -8.77
CA PHE A 22 0.80 -3.82 -10.17
C PHE A 22 1.67 -4.79 -10.96
N SER A 23 2.99 -4.70 -10.82
CA SER A 23 3.96 -5.57 -11.49
C SER A 23 3.75 -7.06 -11.18
N ALA A 24 3.46 -7.39 -9.92
CA ALA A 24 3.19 -8.77 -9.53
C ALA A 24 1.79 -9.23 -9.95
N ASN A 25 0.78 -8.35 -9.97
CA ASN A 25 -0.53 -8.65 -10.55
C ASN A 25 -0.44 -8.95 -12.05
N GLN A 26 0.35 -8.16 -12.79
CA GLN A 26 0.61 -8.35 -14.22
C GLN A 26 1.35 -9.68 -14.47
N ALA A 27 2.42 -9.96 -13.71
CA ALA A 27 3.19 -11.19 -13.83
C ALA A 27 2.34 -12.45 -13.52
N ALA A 28 1.37 -12.33 -12.62
CA ALA A 28 0.41 -13.39 -12.32
C ALA A 28 -0.72 -13.53 -13.36
N GLY A 29 -0.76 -12.67 -14.39
CA GLY A 29 -1.78 -12.67 -15.43
C GLY A 29 -3.14 -12.12 -15.01
N MET A 30 -3.26 -11.52 -13.81
CA MET A 30 -4.54 -11.02 -13.30
C MET A 30 -5.15 -9.97 -14.23
N ASN A 31 -4.32 -9.07 -14.75
CA ASN A 31 -4.78 -7.99 -15.63
C ASN A 31 -5.18 -8.50 -17.04
N ASN A 32 -4.84 -9.74 -17.40
CA ASN A 32 -5.23 -10.34 -18.67
C ASN A 32 -6.68 -10.85 -18.63
N ILE A 33 -7.12 -11.34 -17.47
CA ILE A 33 -8.48 -11.83 -17.24
C ILE A 33 -9.41 -10.74 -16.69
N ALA A 34 -8.87 -9.80 -15.91
CA ALA A 34 -9.57 -8.63 -15.37
C ALA A 34 -8.95 -7.34 -15.95
N ARG A 35 -9.40 -6.94 -17.15
CA ARG A 35 -8.76 -5.91 -18.00
C ARG A 35 -8.99 -4.45 -17.58
N HIS A 36 -9.48 -4.22 -16.36
CA HIS A 36 -9.74 -2.88 -15.81
C HIS A 36 -9.02 -2.66 -14.45
N PRO A 37 -7.69 -2.83 -14.35
CA PRO A 37 -6.98 -2.61 -13.10
C PRO A 37 -6.97 -1.12 -12.70
N ILE A 38 -6.93 -0.85 -11.39
CA ILE A 38 -6.81 0.51 -10.84
C ILE A 38 -5.36 0.75 -10.42
N TYR A 39 -4.69 1.72 -11.03
CA TYR A 39 -3.32 2.11 -10.69
C TYR A 39 -3.13 3.64 -10.82
N PRO A 40 -2.56 4.32 -9.81
CA PRO A 40 -2.15 3.78 -8.50
C PRO A 40 -3.31 3.25 -7.66
N GLY A 41 -3.06 2.21 -6.84
CA GLY A 41 -4.06 1.65 -5.92
C GLY A 41 -4.59 2.67 -4.90
N PHE A 42 -5.63 2.31 -4.15
CA PHE A 42 -6.34 3.26 -3.27
C PHE A 42 -6.59 2.76 -1.84
N HIS A 43 -6.39 1.46 -1.55
CA HIS A 43 -6.84 0.87 -0.28
C HIS A 43 -5.74 0.23 0.57
N SER A 44 -4.66 -0.28 -0.02
CA SER A 44 -3.62 -1.03 0.69
C SER A 44 -2.21 -0.52 0.36
N MET A 45 -1.49 -0.09 1.38
CA MET A 45 -0.08 0.30 1.34
C MET A 45 0.56 -0.10 2.68
N PRO A 46 1.05 -1.33 2.82
CA PRO A 46 1.52 -1.84 4.10
C PRO A 46 2.82 -1.16 4.53
N LEU A 47 2.92 -0.87 5.83
CA LEU A 47 4.18 -0.49 6.47
C LEU A 47 4.93 -1.77 6.85
N ILE A 48 6.19 -1.88 6.43
CA ILE A 48 7.10 -2.94 6.87
C ILE A 48 7.97 -2.35 7.97
N GLU A 49 7.83 -2.88 9.19
CA GLU A 49 8.66 -2.47 10.32
C GLU A 49 9.94 -3.29 10.41
N VAL A 50 11.05 -2.64 10.77
CA VAL A 50 12.29 -3.30 11.20
C VAL A 50 12.43 -3.06 12.69
N SER A 51 12.27 -4.12 13.47
CA SER A 51 12.24 -4.07 14.93
C SER A 51 13.43 -4.85 15.51
N ILE A 52 14.08 -4.29 16.53
CA ILE A 52 15.19 -4.91 17.26
C ILE A 52 14.83 -5.03 18.74
N ASN A 53 15.39 -6.04 19.42
CA ASN A 53 15.25 -6.17 20.87
C ASN A 53 15.75 -4.89 21.57
N LYS A 54 14.93 -4.35 22.48
CA LYS A 54 15.23 -3.07 23.13
C LYS A 54 16.54 -3.08 23.93
N SER A 55 16.82 -4.12 24.71
CA SER A 55 18.08 -4.18 25.47
C SER A 55 19.30 -4.29 24.58
N MET A 56 19.18 -4.95 23.42
CA MET A 56 20.25 -4.98 22.43
C MET A 56 20.49 -3.58 21.86
N TRP A 57 19.42 -2.91 21.42
CA TRP A 57 19.50 -1.54 20.93
C TRP A 57 20.15 -0.61 21.95
N ASP A 58 19.67 -0.61 23.19
CA ASP A 58 20.17 0.24 24.27
C ASP A 58 21.65 -0.05 24.62
N SER A 59 22.14 -1.26 24.33
CA SER A 59 23.55 -1.63 24.55
C SER A 59 24.49 -1.27 23.39
N MET A 60 23.94 -0.92 22.22
CA MET A 60 24.75 -0.57 21.05
C MET A 60 25.44 0.79 21.24
N PRO A 61 26.70 0.93 20.77
CA PRO A 61 27.31 2.23 20.55
C PRO A 61 26.43 3.16 19.69
N ALA A 62 26.41 4.45 20.01
CA ALA A 62 25.55 5.44 19.35
C ALA A 62 25.83 5.57 17.83
N ASP A 63 27.07 5.39 17.39
CA ASP A 63 27.45 5.36 15.99
C ASP A 63 26.81 4.16 15.25
N LEU A 64 26.73 2.99 15.90
CA LEU A 64 26.08 1.82 15.33
C LEU A 64 24.55 1.92 15.33
N GLN A 65 23.95 2.56 16.34
CA GLN A 65 22.52 2.90 16.34
C GLN A 65 22.18 3.77 15.14
N ASN A 66 22.93 4.87 14.95
CA ASN A 66 22.75 5.78 13.81
C ASN A 66 22.95 5.08 12.47
N LEU A 67 23.99 4.23 12.35
CA LEU A 67 24.23 3.48 11.12
C LEU A 67 23.09 2.52 10.80
N LEU A 68 22.49 1.86 11.80
CA LEU A 68 21.35 0.97 11.61
C LEU A 68 20.12 1.75 11.15
N GLU A 69 19.80 2.89 11.77
CA GLU A 69 18.69 3.76 11.34
C GLU A 69 18.88 4.25 9.89
N MET A 70 20.07 4.72 9.54
CA MET A 70 20.40 5.14 8.17
C MET A 70 20.25 3.98 7.18
N SER A 71 20.68 2.78 7.55
CA SER A 71 20.60 1.60 6.69
C SER A 71 19.15 1.18 6.44
N VAL A 72 18.29 1.22 7.47
CA VAL A 72 16.85 0.93 7.34
C VAL A 72 16.16 1.99 6.48
N ASN A 73 16.47 3.28 6.68
CA ASN A 73 15.93 4.36 5.85
C ASN A 73 16.35 4.21 4.37
N HIS A 74 17.62 3.86 4.12
CA HIS A 74 18.10 3.60 2.77
C HIS A 74 17.40 2.40 2.13
N MET A 75 17.29 1.29 2.87
CA MET A 75 16.57 0.09 2.42
C MET A 75 15.11 0.41 2.05
N ALA A 76 14.41 1.20 2.86
CA ALA A 76 13.03 1.58 2.60
C ALA A 76 12.89 2.39 1.30
N LEU A 77 13.79 3.36 1.07
CA LEU A 77 13.79 4.17 -0.16
C LEU A 77 14.18 3.34 -1.39
N ASP A 78 15.18 2.49 -1.28
CA ASP A 78 15.63 1.62 -2.38
C ASP A 78 14.54 0.64 -2.80
N MET A 79 13.97 -0.09 -1.82
CA MET A 79 12.89 -1.05 -2.08
C MET A 79 11.67 -0.40 -2.74
N THR A 80 11.21 0.75 -2.22
CA THR A 80 10.05 1.45 -2.79
C THR A 80 10.34 2.01 -4.19
N SER A 81 11.55 2.48 -4.44
CA SER A 81 11.98 2.96 -5.76
C SER A 81 12.02 1.82 -6.78
N GLN A 82 12.56 0.65 -6.42
CA GLN A 82 12.60 -0.52 -7.28
C GLN A 82 11.19 -1.04 -7.61
N LEU A 83 10.29 -1.08 -6.63
CA LEU A 83 8.89 -1.47 -6.85
C LEU A 83 8.19 -0.49 -7.79
N PHE A 84 8.40 0.82 -7.60
CA PHE A 84 7.84 1.84 -8.48
C PHE A 84 8.31 1.68 -9.92
N MET A 85 9.61 1.42 -10.16
CA MET A 85 10.11 1.19 -11.52
C MET A 85 9.51 -0.06 -12.16
N LYS A 86 9.43 -1.16 -11.43
CA LYS A 86 8.78 -2.40 -11.90
C LYS A 86 7.30 -2.20 -12.24
N ASP A 87 6.59 -1.44 -11.42
CA ASP A 87 5.19 -1.11 -11.68
C ASP A 87 5.04 -0.26 -12.95
N LEU A 88 5.91 0.72 -13.19
CA LEU A 88 5.90 1.50 -14.43
C LEU A 88 6.16 0.65 -15.68
N GLU A 89 7.12 -0.28 -15.63
CA GLU A 89 7.41 -1.22 -16.72
C GLU A 89 6.20 -2.13 -17.02
N ALA A 90 5.57 -2.65 -15.97
CA ALA A 90 4.39 -3.50 -16.11
C ALA A 90 3.16 -2.72 -16.63
N VAL A 91 2.97 -1.47 -16.18
CA VAL A 91 1.92 -0.57 -16.68
C VAL A 91 2.11 -0.29 -18.18
N ALA A 92 3.34 -0.04 -18.62
CA ALA A 92 3.64 0.18 -20.02
C ALA A 92 3.33 -1.06 -20.87
N THR A 93 3.73 -2.24 -20.39
CA THR A 93 3.42 -3.54 -21.03
C THR A 93 1.91 -3.76 -21.12
N ALA A 94 1.19 -3.59 -20.02
CA ALA A 94 -0.25 -3.79 -19.97
C ALA A 94 -1.01 -2.87 -20.95
N ARG A 95 -0.60 -1.60 -21.04
CA ARG A 95 -1.16 -0.65 -22.02
C ARG A 95 -0.91 -1.10 -23.46
N ALA A 96 0.28 -1.61 -23.76
CA ALA A 96 0.60 -2.15 -25.09
C ALA A 96 -0.25 -3.38 -25.45
N GLU A 97 -0.68 -4.15 -24.45
CA GLU A 97 -1.61 -5.29 -24.59
C GLU A 97 -3.10 -4.86 -24.63
N GLY A 98 -3.37 -3.56 -24.56
CA GLY A 98 -4.71 -2.98 -24.61
C GLY A 98 -5.51 -3.15 -23.31
N ILE A 99 -4.84 -3.25 -22.16
CA ILE A 99 -5.50 -3.24 -20.84
C ILE A 99 -5.85 -1.80 -20.47
N GLU A 100 -7.08 -1.57 -20.01
CA GLU A 100 -7.57 -0.24 -19.63
C GLU A 100 -7.26 0.04 -18.16
N ILE A 101 -6.19 0.79 -17.92
CA ILE A 101 -5.73 1.13 -16.57
C ILE A 101 -6.43 2.39 -16.08
N HIS A 102 -7.09 2.29 -14.94
CA HIS A 102 -7.83 3.38 -14.31
C HIS A 102 -6.99 4.10 -13.25
N ASP A 103 -6.72 5.38 -13.45
CA ASP A 103 -6.22 6.26 -12.39
C ASP A 103 -7.38 7.08 -11.82
N TRP A 104 -7.80 6.74 -10.59
CA TRP A 104 -8.89 7.45 -9.94
C TRP A 104 -8.56 8.92 -9.71
N SER A 105 -9.52 9.79 -10.02
CA SER A 105 -9.41 11.21 -9.74
C SER A 105 -9.20 11.47 -8.23
N GLN A 106 -8.60 12.60 -7.90
CA GLN A 106 -8.42 13.01 -6.51
C GLN A 106 -9.76 13.12 -5.75
N VAL A 107 -10.85 13.45 -6.45
CA VAL A 107 -12.20 13.53 -5.87
C VAL A 107 -12.68 12.14 -5.42
N GLU A 108 -12.52 11.12 -6.26
CA GLU A 108 -12.93 9.74 -5.90
C GLU A 108 -12.04 9.17 -4.80
N ARG A 109 -10.73 9.43 -4.84
CA ARG A 109 -9.80 9.05 -3.76
C ARG A 109 -10.18 9.71 -2.43
N ALA A 110 -10.56 10.99 -2.45
CA ALA A 110 -11.00 11.70 -1.25
C ALA A 110 -12.32 11.14 -0.69
N LYS A 111 -13.29 10.79 -1.55
CA LYS A 111 -14.52 10.10 -1.13
C LYS A 111 -14.21 8.76 -0.46
N PHE A 112 -13.31 7.97 -1.04
CA PHE A 112 -12.89 6.69 -0.44
C PHE A 112 -12.25 6.90 0.94
N ARG A 113 -11.36 7.89 1.09
CA ARG A 113 -10.75 8.20 2.40
C ARG A 113 -11.79 8.65 3.43
N ALA A 114 -12.85 9.36 3.03
CA ALA A 114 -13.93 9.74 3.94
C ALA A 114 -14.68 8.51 4.47
N ILE A 115 -14.99 7.54 3.60
CA ILE A 115 -15.61 6.27 3.99
C ILE A 115 -14.67 5.47 4.89
N ALA A 116 -13.38 5.39 4.53
CA ALA A 116 -12.37 4.69 5.33
C ALA A 116 -12.23 5.30 6.73
N LYS A 117 -12.32 6.63 6.85
CA LYS A 117 -12.26 7.34 8.14
C LYS A 117 -13.36 6.91 9.11
N GLU A 118 -14.56 6.56 8.63
CA GLU A 118 -15.63 6.03 9.48
C GLU A 118 -15.20 4.74 10.18
N GLN A 119 -14.55 3.84 9.44
CA GLN A 119 -13.98 2.60 10.00
C GLN A 119 -12.79 2.89 10.91
N TRP A 120 -11.94 3.86 10.57
CA TRP A 120 -10.80 4.24 11.40
C TRP A 120 -11.24 4.81 12.76
N VAL A 121 -12.35 5.55 12.82
CA VAL A 121 -12.93 6.05 14.07
C VAL A 121 -13.39 4.88 14.95
N GLU A 122 -14.02 3.85 14.36
CA GLU A 122 -14.39 2.64 15.09
C GLU A 122 -13.15 1.97 15.70
N ILE A 123 -12.10 1.73 14.91
CA ILE A 123 -10.85 1.15 15.40
C ILE A 123 -10.19 2.02 16.47
N ALA A 124 -10.19 3.34 16.29
CA ALA A 124 -9.63 4.30 17.24
C ALA A 124 -10.29 4.21 18.62
N SER A 125 -11.57 3.83 18.67
CA SER A 125 -12.33 3.68 19.92
C SER A 125 -11.89 2.45 20.75
N GLN A 126 -11.19 1.49 20.13
CA GLN A 126 -10.88 0.20 20.75
C GLN A 126 -9.69 0.25 21.71
N SER A 127 -8.80 1.26 21.60
CA SER A 127 -7.72 1.44 22.57
C SER A 127 -7.12 2.86 22.55
N ALA A 128 -6.47 3.23 23.65
CA ALA A 128 -5.74 4.50 23.73
C ALA A 128 -4.62 4.61 22.68
N ASN A 129 -3.97 3.49 22.31
CA ASN A 129 -2.94 3.50 21.27
C ASN A 129 -3.55 3.65 19.87
N ALA A 130 -4.66 2.97 19.58
CA ALA A 130 -5.37 3.14 18.32
C ALA A 130 -5.86 4.59 18.15
N LYS A 131 -6.39 5.20 19.22
CA LYS A 131 -6.75 6.62 19.21
C LYS A 131 -5.56 7.53 18.88
N LYS A 132 -4.39 7.30 19.50
CA LYS A 132 -3.18 8.10 19.20
C LYS A 132 -2.76 8.00 17.74
N VAL A 133 -2.78 6.80 17.16
CA VAL A 133 -2.46 6.58 15.74
C VAL A 133 -3.46 7.31 14.85
N PHE A 134 -4.76 7.16 15.13
CA PHE A 134 -5.81 7.84 14.38
C PHE A 134 -5.69 9.37 14.44
N ASP A 135 -5.49 9.93 15.63
CA ASP A 135 -5.39 11.39 15.80
C ASP A 135 -4.19 11.95 14.98
N SER A 136 -3.05 11.25 15.02
CA SER A 136 -1.86 11.60 14.23
C SER A 136 -2.12 11.53 12.72
N LEU A 137 -2.69 10.42 12.26
CA LEU A 137 -2.99 10.21 10.84
C LEU A 137 -4.02 11.22 10.33
N ASN A 138 -5.09 11.47 11.09
CA ASN A 138 -6.13 12.42 10.73
C ASN A 138 -5.57 13.85 10.66
N ALA A 139 -4.75 14.26 11.64
CA ALA A 139 -4.10 15.56 11.62
C ALA A 139 -3.20 15.73 10.38
N TYR A 140 -2.37 14.73 10.10
CA TYR A 140 -1.49 14.74 8.92
C TYR A 140 -2.29 14.85 7.62
N LEU A 141 -3.24 13.94 7.37
CA LEU A 141 -4.02 13.94 6.14
C LEU A 141 -4.83 15.22 5.94
N THR A 142 -5.37 15.81 7.03
CA THR A 142 -6.08 17.10 6.98
C THR A 142 -5.12 18.23 6.59
N SER A 143 -3.91 18.27 7.17
CA SER A 143 -2.89 19.28 6.83
C SER A 143 -2.44 19.23 5.37
N GLN A 144 -2.53 18.04 4.75
CA GLN A 144 -2.18 17.82 3.34
C GLN A 144 -3.38 18.00 2.40
N GLY A 145 -4.57 18.37 2.90
CA GLY A 145 -5.78 18.49 2.09
C GLY A 145 -6.30 17.16 1.52
N LEU A 146 -5.87 16.03 2.07
CA LEU A 146 -6.25 14.68 1.64
C LEU A 146 -7.53 14.18 2.33
N LEU A 147 -7.90 14.82 3.44
CA LEU A 147 -9.15 14.64 4.17
C LEU A 147 -9.81 16.00 4.41
N LYS A 148 -11.14 16.01 4.45
CA LYS A 148 -11.95 17.14 4.92
C LYS A 148 -12.38 16.92 6.37
#